data_AF-A0A1N6H4Q2-F1
#
_entry.id   AF-A0A1N6H4Q2-F1
#
_cell.length_a   1.000
_cell.length_b   1.000
_cell.length_c   1.000
_cell.angle_alpha   90.00
_cell.angle_beta   90.00
_cell.angle_gamma   90.00
#
_symmetry.space_group_name_H-M   'P 1'
#
loop_
_entity.id
_entity.type
_entity.pdbx_description
1 polymer ?
#
loop_
_entity_poly.entity_id
_entity_poly.type
_entity_poly.pdbx_seq_one_letter_code
_entity_poly.pdbx_strand_id
1 'polypeptide(L)'
;MSEDDKTCEHVTDPAQQSEGTAMLRLALVSTPRSGNTWTRELLGSLYELEQIPVHHPEEIDWENLPRRCVIQIHWYPKDEFLDSLQRYGVRVAVLARHPLDVLMSWLNYVYYVHQEGYCPGGGECLDCAIVGVHPRSAAFLEWTRSEYARCFLFHSPAWWNRPDVLRIRYEDLVADAQGALERLVPEIGDPPRKSIAEVVDANAIGRKKPGQEVWHFHYWQGQPGLWRSLIPAAEARAIAQSIPEPFETLGYPCDPDEQLEPIAADRNWNRLQLDSTREHLRLERSKHRKTIKDLLEASQNLERIQVELEAKSQEVVPVETVPLVLARRLKRVAQRVCGISSESGA
;
A
#
# COMPACT_ATOMS: atom_id res chain seq x y z
N MET A 1 -41.51 13.14 -43.47
CA MET A 1 -40.43 12.17 -43.23
C MET A 1 -39.61 12.74 -42.10
N SER A 2 -39.89 12.23 -40.89
CA SER A 2 -39.25 12.58 -39.63
C SER A 2 -38.20 11.52 -39.34
N GLU A 3 -36.97 11.92 -39.05
CA GLU A 3 -35.91 11.05 -38.52
C GLU A 3 -34.96 11.93 -37.69
N ASP A 4 -35.47 12.36 -36.54
CA ASP A 4 -34.69 12.87 -35.40
C ASP A 4 -35.10 12.02 -34.19
N ASP A 5 -34.63 10.77 -34.17
CA ASP A 5 -34.79 9.85 -33.04
C ASP A 5 -33.43 9.75 -32.33
N LYS A 6 -33.09 10.79 -31.57
CA LYS A 6 -31.99 10.76 -30.60
C LYS A 6 -32.51 10.10 -29.34
N THR A 7 -32.22 8.82 -29.22
CA THR A 7 -32.36 8.05 -27.98
C THR A 7 -31.58 8.75 -26.86
N CYS A 8 -32.32 9.35 -25.91
CA CYS A 8 -31.78 9.69 -24.61
C CYS A 8 -31.39 8.38 -23.91
N GLU A 9 -30.12 8.03 -23.95
CA GLU A 9 -29.57 7.04 -23.01
C GLU A 9 -29.78 7.58 -21.60
N HIS A 10 -30.74 6.99 -20.90
CA HIS A 10 -30.94 7.21 -19.48
C HIS A 10 -29.64 6.81 -18.77
N VAL A 11 -28.84 7.80 -18.40
CA VAL A 11 -27.78 7.66 -17.39
C VAL A 11 -28.49 7.29 -16.10
N THR A 12 -28.64 5.98 -15.85
CA THR A 12 -29.14 5.47 -14.59
C THR A 12 -28.17 5.90 -13.50
N ASP A 13 -28.68 6.68 -12.56
CA ASP A 13 -27.96 7.12 -11.37
C ASP A 13 -27.40 5.87 -10.64
N PRO A 14 -26.07 5.69 -10.54
CA PRO A 14 -25.47 4.52 -9.89
C PRO A 14 -25.87 4.36 -8.42
N ALA A 15 -26.47 5.39 -7.81
CA ALA A 15 -27.04 5.32 -6.46
C ALA A 15 -28.28 4.40 -6.35
N GLN A 16 -28.99 4.12 -7.46
CA GLN A 16 -30.29 3.41 -7.42
C GLN A 16 -30.22 1.88 -7.60
N GLN A 17 -29.03 1.27 -7.68
CA GLN A 17 -28.85 -0.20 -7.69
C GLN A 17 -28.36 -0.79 -6.35
N SER A 18 -28.48 -0.06 -5.24
CA SER A 18 -27.91 -0.46 -3.94
C SER A 18 -28.89 -1.18 -2.99
N GLU A 19 -30.01 -1.71 -3.49
CA GLU A 19 -30.90 -2.54 -2.69
C GLU A 19 -30.23 -3.88 -2.33
N GLY A 20 -29.70 -3.97 -1.10
CA GLY A 20 -29.43 -5.24 -0.43
C GLY A 20 -27.97 -5.61 -0.17
N THR A 21 -26.98 -4.75 -0.43
CA THR A 21 -25.59 -5.10 -0.09
C THR A 21 -25.38 -5.12 1.44
N ALA A 22 -25.09 -6.33 1.94
CA ALA A 22 -24.76 -6.58 3.34
C ALA A 22 -23.56 -5.71 3.79
N MET A 23 -23.68 -5.14 4.99
CA MET A 23 -22.64 -4.33 5.63
C MET A 23 -21.52 -5.26 6.11
N LEU A 24 -20.27 -4.98 5.71
CA LEU A 24 -19.09 -5.71 6.17
C LEU A 24 -17.93 -4.74 6.34
N ARG A 25 -17.65 -4.34 7.58
CA ARG A 25 -16.52 -3.47 7.90
C ARG A 25 -15.55 -4.24 8.78
N LEU A 26 -14.29 -4.31 8.34
CA LEU A 26 -13.22 -4.99 9.06
C LEU A 26 -12.14 -3.98 9.47
N ALA A 27 -11.57 -4.13 10.66
CA ALA A 27 -10.32 -3.53 11.07
C ALA A 27 -9.26 -4.62 11.18
N LEU A 28 -8.31 -4.64 10.24
CA LEU A 28 -7.12 -5.46 10.28
C LEU A 28 -6.07 -4.79 11.19
N VAL A 29 -6.03 -5.23 12.44
CA VAL A 29 -5.07 -4.76 13.46
C VAL A 29 -3.90 -5.72 13.57
N SER A 30 -2.70 -5.18 13.71
CA SER A 30 -1.48 -6.01 13.69
C SER A 30 -0.26 -5.23 14.14
N THR A 31 0.77 -5.95 14.57
CA THR A 31 2.14 -5.46 14.61
C THR A 31 2.60 -5.10 13.19
N PRO A 32 3.26 -3.95 12.98
CA PRO A 32 3.83 -3.63 11.67
C PRO A 32 4.68 -4.79 11.16
N ARG A 33 4.70 -5.01 9.83
CA ARG A 33 5.46 -6.09 9.17
C ARG A 33 4.95 -7.53 9.39
N SER A 34 3.74 -7.69 9.92
CA SER A 34 3.11 -9.02 10.09
C SER A 34 2.46 -9.60 8.83
N GLY A 35 2.57 -8.93 7.67
CA GLY A 35 1.86 -9.31 6.44
C GLY A 35 0.58 -8.52 6.18
N ASN A 36 0.51 -7.31 6.75
CA ASN A 36 -0.68 -6.47 6.85
C ASN A 36 -1.24 -6.11 5.47
N THR A 37 -0.37 -5.59 4.59
CA THR A 37 -0.75 -5.18 3.23
C THR A 37 -1.31 -6.35 2.43
N TRP A 38 -0.63 -7.51 2.48
CA TRP A 38 -1.05 -8.70 1.75
C TRP A 38 -2.39 -9.25 2.25
N THR A 39 -2.56 -9.35 3.57
CA THR A 39 -3.80 -9.83 4.18
C THR A 39 -4.97 -8.89 3.91
N ARG A 40 -4.74 -7.56 3.99
CA ARG A 40 -5.73 -6.55 3.60
C ARG A 40 -6.16 -6.71 2.14
N GLU A 41 -5.22 -6.98 1.24
CA GLU A 41 -5.50 -7.17 -0.18
C GLU A 41 -6.25 -8.48 -0.47
N LEU A 42 -5.93 -9.57 0.25
CA LEU A 42 -6.68 -10.83 0.17
C LEU A 42 -8.14 -10.60 0.59
N LEU A 43 -8.37 -10.00 1.77
CA LEU A 43 -9.71 -9.72 2.28
C LEU A 43 -10.46 -8.72 1.38
N GLY A 44 -9.78 -7.65 0.96
CA GLY A 44 -10.33 -6.64 0.06
C GLY A 44 -10.73 -7.21 -1.30
N SER A 45 -9.93 -8.12 -1.85
CA SER A 45 -10.27 -8.80 -3.11
C SER A 45 -11.40 -9.80 -2.93
N LEU A 46 -11.38 -10.59 -1.85
CA LEU A 46 -12.35 -11.67 -1.59
C LEU A 46 -13.77 -11.16 -1.38
N TYR A 47 -13.88 -10.06 -0.65
CA TYR A 47 -15.17 -9.48 -0.24
C TYR A 47 -15.53 -8.20 -0.98
N GLU A 48 -14.70 -7.78 -1.94
CA GLU A 48 -14.78 -6.49 -2.64
C GLU A 48 -14.89 -5.32 -1.67
N LEU A 49 -13.95 -5.27 -0.72
CA LEU A 49 -13.89 -4.23 0.29
C LEU A 49 -13.01 -3.09 -0.19
N GLU A 50 -13.48 -1.87 0.06
CA GLU A 50 -12.63 -0.69 -0.05
C GLU A 50 -11.50 -0.77 0.99
N GLN A 51 -10.25 -0.55 0.57
CA GLN A 51 -9.08 -0.75 1.41
C GLN A 51 -8.57 0.59 1.94
N ILE A 52 -8.58 0.77 3.26
CA ILE A 52 -8.26 2.04 3.93
C ILE A 52 -7.01 1.82 4.80
N PRO A 53 -5.79 2.10 4.30
CA PRO A 53 -4.58 2.04 5.11
C PRO A 53 -4.41 3.35 5.89
N VAL A 54 -4.35 3.27 7.22
CA VAL A 54 -4.17 4.43 8.11
C VAL A 54 -3.18 4.10 9.22
N HIS A 55 -2.55 5.12 9.78
CA HIS A 55 -1.64 4.95 10.92
C HIS A 55 -2.34 5.23 12.25
N HIS A 56 -3.30 6.15 12.26
CA HIS A 56 -3.97 6.64 13.45
C HIS A 56 -5.51 6.64 13.31
N PRO A 57 -6.27 6.40 14.40
CA PRO A 57 -7.74 6.41 14.34
C PRO A 57 -8.35 7.73 13.86
N GLU A 58 -7.66 8.85 14.06
CA GLU A 58 -8.09 10.19 13.64
C GLU A 58 -8.04 10.40 12.12
N GLU A 59 -7.31 9.54 11.40
CA GLU A 59 -7.26 9.56 9.93
C GLU A 59 -8.48 8.86 9.30
N ILE A 60 -9.29 8.17 10.11
CA ILE A 60 -10.49 7.47 9.64
C ILE A 60 -11.65 8.46 9.58
N ASP A 61 -12.23 8.64 8.39
CA ASP A 61 -13.50 9.34 8.24
C ASP A 61 -14.66 8.45 8.67
N TRP A 62 -14.86 8.35 9.99
CA TRP A 62 -15.83 7.46 10.61
C TRP A 62 -17.26 7.69 10.13
N GLU A 63 -17.65 8.95 9.91
CA GLU A 63 -19.00 9.33 9.48
C GLU A 63 -19.29 8.93 8.04
N ASN A 64 -18.26 8.87 7.18
CA ASN A 64 -18.39 8.48 5.78
C ASN A 64 -17.78 7.10 5.46
N LEU A 65 -17.60 6.24 6.47
CA LEU A 65 -17.03 4.91 6.26
C LEU A 65 -17.85 4.10 5.24
N PRO A 66 -17.22 3.52 4.20
CA PRO A 66 -17.93 2.68 3.24
C PRO A 66 -18.64 1.52 3.93
N ARG A 67 -19.79 1.09 3.39
CA ARG A 67 -20.53 -0.07 3.93
C ARG A 67 -19.71 -1.37 3.87
N ARG A 68 -18.74 -1.42 2.97
CA ARG A 68 -17.86 -2.57 2.71
C ARG A 68 -16.41 -2.10 2.65
N CYS A 69 -15.70 -2.18 3.77
CA CYS A 69 -14.32 -1.72 3.85
C CYS A 69 -13.45 -2.62 4.75
N VAL A 70 -12.14 -2.57 4.51
CA VAL A 70 -11.11 -3.11 5.40
C VAL A 70 -10.12 -2.02 5.73
N ILE A 71 -10.08 -1.65 7.01
CA ILE A 71 -9.18 -0.66 7.58
C ILE A 71 -7.93 -1.39 8.05
N GLN A 72 -6.74 -1.03 7.58
CA GLN A 72 -5.48 -1.54 8.15
C GLN A 72 -4.91 -0.49 9.09
N ILE A 73 -4.65 -0.86 10.34
CA ILE A 73 -4.16 0.07 11.37
C ILE A 73 -3.26 -0.62 12.40
N HIS A 74 -2.28 0.12 12.93
CA HIS A 74 -1.36 -0.32 13.99
C HIS A 74 -1.68 0.42 15.30
N TRP A 75 -2.82 0.09 15.92
CA TRP A 75 -3.30 0.79 17.12
C TRP A 75 -3.60 -0.16 18.28
N TYR A 76 -3.56 0.35 19.50
CA TYR A 76 -3.89 -0.40 20.72
C TYR A 76 -5.40 -0.44 20.97
N PRO A 77 -5.92 -1.43 21.70
CA PRO A 77 -7.34 -1.50 22.07
C PRO A 77 -7.68 -0.52 23.20
N LYS A 78 -7.53 0.79 22.94
CA LYS A 78 -7.96 1.85 23.84
C LYS A 78 -9.48 1.99 23.81
N ASP A 79 -10.08 2.37 24.94
CA ASP A 79 -11.52 2.44 25.10
C ASP A 79 -12.19 3.31 24.02
N GLU A 80 -11.63 4.48 23.71
CA GLU A 80 -12.21 5.38 22.69
C GLU A 80 -12.20 4.76 21.27
N PHE A 81 -11.18 3.95 20.98
CA PHE A 81 -11.09 3.26 19.70
C PHE A 81 -12.05 2.07 19.64
N LEU A 82 -12.19 1.32 20.75
CA LEU A 82 -13.15 0.23 20.86
C LEU A 82 -14.59 0.73 20.71
N ASP A 83 -14.93 1.83 21.37
CA ASP A 83 -16.23 2.49 21.26
C ASP A 83 -16.53 2.91 19.82
N SER A 84 -15.51 3.42 19.12
CA SER A 84 -15.62 3.78 17.69
C SER A 84 -15.88 2.54 16.84
N LEU A 85 -15.07 1.48 16.99
CA LEU A 85 -15.27 0.22 16.26
C LEU A 85 -16.68 -0.34 16.46
N GLN A 86 -17.17 -0.35 17.70
CA GLN A 86 -18.52 -0.81 18.01
C GLN A 86 -19.59 0.10 17.37
N ARG A 87 -19.47 1.42 17.55
CA ARG A 87 -20.44 2.40 17.04
C ARG A 87 -20.63 2.31 15.52
N TYR A 88 -19.56 2.09 14.77
CA TYR A 88 -19.61 2.01 13.31
C TYR A 88 -19.70 0.57 12.78
N GLY A 89 -19.92 -0.42 13.65
CA GLY A 89 -20.13 -1.82 13.25
C GLY A 89 -18.89 -2.45 12.58
N VAL A 90 -17.70 -2.07 13.04
CA VAL A 90 -16.42 -2.58 12.53
C VAL A 90 -15.98 -3.78 13.34
N ARG A 91 -15.82 -4.93 12.68
CA ARG A 91 -15.29 -6.15 13.31
C ARG A 91 -13.77 -6.16 13.25
N VAL A 92 -13.12 -6.73 14.26
CA VAL A 92 -11.66 -6.75 14.34
C VAL A 92 -11.10 -8.08 13.85
N ALA A 93 -10.12 -8.01 12.95
CA ALA A 93 -9.26 -9.12 12.58
C ALA A 93 -7.82 -8.82 13.03
N VAL A 94 -7.25 -9.71 13.84
CA VAL A 94 -5.90 -9.59 14.38
C VAL A 94 -4.97 -10.49 13.58
N LEU A 95 -3.97 -9.91 12.94
CA LEU A 95 -2.93 -10.65 12.25
C LEU A 95 -1.71 -10.79 13.15
N ALA A 96 -1.27 -12.03 13.37
CA ALA A 96 -0.05 -12.37 14.07
C ALA A 96 0.99 -12.95 13.11
N ARG A 97 2.24 -12.68 13.41
CA ARG A 97 3.41 -13.26 12.76
C ARG A 97 4.47 -13.52 13.82
N HIS A 98 5.34 -14.50 13.58
CA HIS A 98 6.43 -14.82 14.47
C HIS A 98 7.25 -13.55 14.84
N PRO A 99 7.43 -13.21 16.14
CA PRO A 99 8.08 -11.96 16.53
C PRO A 99 9.48 -11.77 15.94
N LEU A 100 10.28 -12.85 15.85
CA LEU A 100 11.61 -12.76 15.23
C LEU A 100 11.56 -12.51 13.71
N ASP A 101 10.56 -13.01 12.98
CA ASP A 101 10.40 -12.65 11.56
C ASP A 101 9.98 -11.19 11.39
N VAL A 102 9.13 -10.69 12.31
CA VAL A 102 8.73 -9.28 12.35
C VAL A 102 9.96 -8.40 12.55
N LEU A 103 10.82 -8.72 13.53
CA LEU A 103 12.06 -7.98 13.81
C LEU A 103 13.01 -7.99 12.60
N MET A 104 13.20 -9.13 11.94
CA MET A 104 14.03 -9.19 10.72
C MET A 104 13.43 -8.38 9.58
N SER A 105 12.10 -8.42 9.42
CA SER A 105 11.43 -7.60 8.41
C SER A 105 11.51 -6.11 8.73
N TRP A 106 11.47 -5.72 10.01
CA TRP A 106 11.63 -4.33 10.46
C TRP A 106 13.05 -3.83 10.23
N LEU A 107 14.08 -4.61 10.62
CA LEU A 107 15.48 -4.25 10.39
C LEU A 107 15.76 -3.97 8.90
N ASN A 108 15.23 -4.84 8.02
CA ASN A 108 15.31 -4.61 6.57
C ASN A 108 14.55 -3.36 6.14
N TYR A 109 13.33 -3.15 6.66
CA TYR A 109 12.52 -1.98 6.34
C TYR A 109 13.19 -0.66 6.74
N VAL A 110 13.77 -0.61 7.94
CA VAL A 110 14.48 0.56 8.47
C VAL A 110 15.63 0.96 7.55
N TYR A 111 16.42 -0.01 7.06
CA TYR A 111 17.49 0.26 6.08
C TYR A 111 16.98 1.04 4.88
N TYR A 112 15.82 0.66 4.34
CA TYR A 112 15.27 1.26 3.14
C TYR A 112 14.60 2.62 3.36
N VAL A 113 13.82 2.76 4.44
CA VAL A 113 13.14 4.02 4.76
C VAL A 113 14.12 5.12 5.15
N HIS A 114 15.30 4.74 5.64
CA HIS A 114 16.37 5.68 6.01
C HIS A 114 17.46 5.83 4.93
N GLN A 115 17.20 5.38 3.69
CA GLN A 115 18.14 5.62 2.61
C GLN A 115 18.30 7.12 2.33
N GLU A 116 19.46 7.48 1.76
CA GLU A 116 19.78 8.85 1.35
C GLU A 116 19.86 9.88 2.49
N GLY A 117 20.00 9.41 3.74
CA GLY A 117 20.10 10.27 4.91
C GLY A 117 18.76 10.89 5.34
N TYR A 118 17.66 10.45 4.73
CA TYR A 118 16.32 10.82 5.18
C TYR A 118 15.99 10.10 6.48
N CYS A 119 15.62 10.86 7.51
CA CYS A 119 15.05 10.33 8.73
C CYS A 119 13.60 10.84 8.80
N PRO A 120 12.58 9.96 8.81
CA PRO A 120 11.19 10.38 8.98
C PRO A 120 10.97 11.21 10.26
N GLY A 121 11.78 10.97 11.30
CA GLY A 121 11.77 11.71 12.56
C GLY A 121 12.79 12.85 12.65
N GLY A 122 13.36 13.33 11.53
CA GLY A 122 14.26 14.49 11.53
C GLY A 122 15.58 14.31 12.30
N GLY A 123 16.02 13.06 12.51
CA GLY A 123 17.23 12.71 13.27
C GLY A 123 16.97 12.21 14.69
N GLU A 124 15.74 12.30 15.18
CA GLU A 124 15.33 11.85 16.53
C GLU A 124 14.68 10.46 16.53
N CYS A 125 14.77 9.72 15.42
CA CYS A 125 14.16 8.41 15.30
C CYS A 125 14.94 7.35 16.08
N LEU A 126 14.23 6.52 16.85
CA LEU A 126 14.86 5.43 17.60
C LEU A 126 15.37 4.31 16.67
N ASP A 127 14.83 4.21 15.46
CA ASP A 127 15.29 3.27 14.42
C ASP A 127 16.64 3.66 13.79
N CYS A 128 17.06 4.91 13.95
CA CYS A 128 18.27 5.45 13.31
C CYS A 128 19.52 4.67 13.77
N ALA A 129 19.50 4.15 15.01
CA ALA A 129 20.58 3.36 15.59
C ALA A 129 20.78 1.97 14.93
N ILE A 130 19.80 1.47 14.18
CA ILE A 130 19.85 0.14 13.54
C ILE A 130 19.86 0.20 12.01
N VAL A 131 20.08 1.38 11.41
CA VAL A 131 20.16 1.52 9.95
C VAL A 131 21.40 0.78 9.43
N GLY A 132 21.17 -0.23 8.58
CA GLY A 132 22.25 -0.97 7.89
C GLY A 132 23.06 -1.92 8.77
N VAL A 133 22.66 -2.15 10.02
CA VAL A 133 23.37 -3.07 10.92
C VAL A 133 22.98 -4.53 10.68
N HIS A 134 23.79 -5.46 11.21
CA HIS A 134 23.50 -6.90 11.16
C HIS A 134 22.55 -7.33 12.29
N PRO A 135 21.76 -8.41 12.11
CA PRO A 135 20.92 -9.01 13.16
C PRO A 135 21.66 -9.38 14.45
N ARG A 136 22.99 -9.56 14.37
CA ARG A 136 23.85 -9.94 15.50
C ARG A 136 24.63 -8.76 16.08
N SER A 137 24.50 -7.58 15.50
CA SER A 137 25.23 -6.40 15.95
C SER A 137 24.77 -6.00 17.37
N ALA A 138 25.69 -5.47 18.17
CA ALA A 138 25.37 -4.97 19.50
C ALA A 138 24.26 -3.89 19.45
N ALA A 139 24.30 -3.02 18.44
CA ALA A 139 23.29 -1.98 18.22
C ALA A 139 21.88 -2.56 18.04
N PHE A 140 21.74 -3.59 17.20
CA PHE A 140 20.43 -4.23 17.01
C PHE A 140 19.96 -4.97 18.25
N LEU A 141 20.86 -5.74 18.91
CA LEU A 141 20.50 -6.45 20.14
C LEU A 141 20.08 -5.50 21.26
N GLU A 142 20.74 -4.34 21.39
CA GLU A 142 20.34 -3.31 22.35
C GLU A 142 18.99 -2.70 21.97
N TRP A 143 18.79 -2.36 20.70
CA TRP A 143 17.50 -1.85 20.22
C TRP A 143 16.37 -2.84 20.50
N THR A 144 16.57 -4.14 20.26
CA THR A 144 15.55 -5.17 20.54
C THR A 144 15.21 -5.33 22.01
N ARG A 145 16.02 -4.82 22.94
CA ARG A 145 15.75 -4.84 24.39
C ARG A 145 15.12 -3.55 24.90
N SER A 146 15.00 -2.53 24.04
CA SER A 146 14.44 -1.25 24.41
C SER A 146 12.93 -1.32 24.63
N GLU A 147 12.40 -0.39 25.42
CA GLU A 147 10.96 -0.21 25.59
C GLU A 147 10.25 0.09 24.26
N TYR A 148 10.97 0.72 23.31
CA TYR A 148 10.46 0.98 21.98
C TYR A 148 10.22 -0.32 21.20
N ALA A 149 11.19 -1.24 21.17
CA ALA A 149 11.00 -2.55 20.52
C ALA A 149 9.89 -3.37 21.19
N ARG A 150 9.75 -3.25 22.52
CA ARG A 150 8.62 -3.83 23.26
C ARG A 150 7.28 -3.29 22.76
N CYS A 151 7.10 -1.97 22.79
CA CYS A 151 5.90 -1.31 22.29
C CYS A 151 5.63 -1.68 20.83
N PHE A 152 6.65 -1.66 19.98
CA PHE A 152 6.55 -2.03 18.57
C PHE A 152 5.98 -3.45 18.38
N LEU A 153 6.47 -4.45 19.12
CA LEU A 153 5.99 -5.83 18.99
C LEU A 153 4.61 -6.06 19.63
N PHE A 154 4.12 -5.15 20.46
CA PHE A 154 2.98 -5.39 21.34
C PHE A 154 1.60 -5.14 20.71
N HIS A 155 1.53 -4.61 19.49
CA HIS A 155 0.24 -4.39 18.81
C HIS A 155 -0.58 -5.67 18.64
N SER A 156 -0.10 -6.71 17.96
CA SER A 156 -0.89 -7.95 17.81
C SER A 156 -1.21 -8.63 19.15
N PRO A 157 -0.25 -8.81 20.08
CA PRO A 157 -0.53 -9.38 21.41
C PRO A 157 -1.63 -8.66 22.19
N ALA A 158 -1.66 -7.32 22.17
CA ALA A 158 -2.67 -6.53 22.89
C ALA A 158 -4.11 -6.85 22.45
N TRP A 159 -4.31 -7.30 21.21
CA TRP A 159 -5.61 -7.70 20.70
C TRP A 159 -5.89 -9.20 20.77
N TRP A 160 -4.85 -10.04 20.74
CA TRP A 160 -4.96 -11.47 20.45
C TRP A 160 -5.94 -12.24 21.37
N ASN A 161 -5.93 -11.93 22.66
CA ASN A 161 -6.77 -12.61 23.65
C ASN A 161 -8.12 -11.94 23.90
N ARG A 162 -8.44 -10.85 23.19
CA ARG A 162 -9.75 -10.21 23.32
C ARG A 162 -10.85 -11.13 22.78
N PRO A 163 -12.07 -11.08 23.36
CA PRO A 163 -13.21 -11.80 22.80
C PRO A 163 -13.56 -11.23 21.43
N ASP A 164 -14.22 -12.04 20.60
CA ASP A 164 -14.84 -11.65 19.33
C ASP A 164 -13.91 -11.11 18.24
N VAL A 165 -12.58 -11.23 18.43
CA VAL A 165 -11.61 -10.93 17.37
C VAL A 165 -11.38 -12.15 16.47
N LEU A 166 -11.29 -11.90 15.17
CA LEU A 166 -10.87 -12.91 14.19
C LEU A 166 -9.35 -13.06 14.26
N ARG A 167 -8.84 -14.27 14.47
CA ARG A 167 -7.39 -14.50 14.62
C ARG A 167 -6.81 -15.07 13.33
N ILE A 168 -5.79 -14.39 12.80
CA ILE A 168 -5.12 -14.79 11.57
C ILE A 168 -3.64 -14.96 11.86
N ARG A 169 -3.06 -16.08 11.44
CA ARG A 169 -1.60 -16.28 11.44
C ARG A 169 -1.07 -16.08 10.03
N TYR A 170 -0.01 -15.29 9.92
CA TYR A 170 0.70 -15.07 8.66
C TYR A 170 1.25 -16.39 8.09
N GLU A 171 1.77 -17.24 8.98
CA GLU A 171 2.36 -18.53 8.65
C GLU A 171 1.33 -19.45 7.97
N ASP A 172 0.10 -19.48 8.47
CA ASP A 172 -0.99 -20.29 7.90
C ASP A 172 -1.37 -19.77 6.51
N LEU A 173 -1.43 -18.44 6.33
CA LEU A 173 -1.69 -17.83 5.02
C LEU A 173 -0.60 -18.15 4.00
N VAL A 174 0.68 -18.14 4.39
CA VAL A 174 1.77 -18.46 3.46
C VAL A 174 1.78 -19.96 3.12
N ALA A 175 1.52 -20.82 4.09
CA ALA A 175 1.52 -22.27 3.89
C ALA A 175 0.33 -22.75 3.03
N ASP A 176 -0.87 -22.24 3.31
CA ASP A 176 -2.12 -22.61 2.64
C ASP A 176 -3.13 -21.46 2.70
N ALA A 177 -2.92 -20.45 1.85
CA ALA A 177 -3.80 -19.27 1.79
C ALA A 177 -5.26 -19.64 1.54
N GLN A 178 -5.51 -20.63 0.68
CA GLN A 178 -6.87 -21.05 0.36
C GLN A 178 -7.54 -21.66 1.58
N GLY A 179 -6.95 -22.68 2.21
CA GLY A 179 -7.53 -23.31 3.38
C GLY A 179 -7.64 -22.36 4.59
N ALA A 180 -6.69 -21.44 4.75
CA ALA A 180 -6.77 -20.40 5.78
C ALA A 180 -7.97 -19.46 5.56
N LEU A 181 -8.22 -19.02 4.32
CA LEU A 181 -9.39 -18.22 3.98
C LEU A 181 -10.69 -19.01 4.12
N GLU A 182 -10.72 -20.28 3.69
CA GLU A 182 -11.89 -21.16 3.85
C GLU A 182 -12.32 -21.31 5.32
N ARG A 183 -11.36 -21.37 6.25
CA ARG A 183 -11.63 -21.37 7.70
C ARG A 183 -12.11 -20.01 8.21
N LEU A 184 -11.57 -18.92 7.67
CA LEU A 184 -11.90 -17.57 8.12
C LEU A 184 -13.29 -17.11 7.65
N VAL A 185 -13.75 -17.54 6.48
CA VAL A 185 -15.05 -17.17 5.90
C VAL A 185 -16.24 -17.39 6.85
N PRO A 186 -16.45 -18.58 7.45
CA PRO A 186 -17.56 -18.79 8.38
C PRO A 186 -17.44 -17.91 9.64
N GLU A 187 -16.23 -17.60 10.11
CA GLU A 187 -16.04 -16.68 11.23
C GLU A 187 -16.39 -15.22 10.86
N ILE A 188 -16.10 -14.81 9.62
CA ILE A 188 -16.51 -13.51 9.07
C ILE A 188 -18.05 -13.45 8.89
N GLY A 189 -18.73 -14.57 8.68
CA GLY A 189 -20.19 -14.62 8.63
C GLY A 189 -20.84 -13.87 7.45
N ASP A 190 -20.04 -13.42 6.48
CA ASP A 190 -20.46 -12.88 5.18
C ASP A 190 -19.95 -13.84 4.09
N PRO A 191 -20.76 -14.18 3.07
CA PRO A 191 -20.29 -15.00 1.96
C PRO A 191 -19.27 -14.23 1.11
N PRO A 192 -18.19 -14.88 0.63
CA PRO A 192 -17.27 -14.28 -0.32
C PRO A 192 -17.98 -13.79 -1.59
N ARG A 193 -17.50 -12.70 -2.17
CA ARG A 193 -18.00 -12.19 -3.46
C ARG A 193 -17.22 -12.72 -4.66
N LYS A 194 -16.01 -13.20 -4.41
CA LYS A 194 -15.17 -13.86 -5.41
C LYS A 194 -14.76 -15.23 -4.93
N SER A 195 -14.35 -16.09 -5.86
CA SER A 195 -13.77 -17.38 -5.53
C SER A 195 -12.49 -17.19 -4.71
N ILE A 196 -12.36 -17.95 -3.62
CA ILE A 196 -11.14 -17.96 -2.79
C ILE A 196 -9.93 -18.32 -3.66
N ALA A 197 -10.06 -19.35 -4.51
CA ALA A 197 -8.97 -19.80 -5.38
C ALA A 197 -8.52 -18.70 -6.35
N GLU A 198 -9.47 -18.00 -6.98
CA GLU A 198 -9.17 -16.88 -7.90
C GLU A 198 -8.45 -15.74 -7.18
N VAL A 199 -8.91 -15.41 -5.95
CA VAL A 199 -8.32 -14.35 -5.14
C VAL A 199 -6.92 -14.71 -4.68
N VAL A 200 -6.70 -15.93 -4.19
CA VAL A 200 -5.38 -16.42 -3.79
C VAL A 200 -4.42 -16.39 -4.97
N ASP A 201 -4.86 -16.86 -6.14
CA ASP A 201 -4.04 -16.86 -7.35
C ASP A 201 -3.70 -15.44 -7.83
N ALA A 202 -4.67 -14.52 -7.82
CA ALA A 202 -4.46 -13.11 -8.20
C ALA A 202 -3.55 -12.36 -7.20
N ASN A 203 -3.56 -12.77 -5.93
CA ASN A 203 -2.80 -12.13 -4.86
C ASN A 203 -1.56 -12.94 -4.41
N ALA A 204 -1.15 -13.95 -5.18
CA ALA A 204 0.03 -14.73 -4.84
C ALA A 204 1.27 -13.81 -4.70
N ILE A 205 2.06 -14.00 -3.62
CA ILE A 205 3.20 -13.15 -3.27
C ILE A 205 4.18 -12.98 -4.45
N GLY A 206 4.45 -14.05 -5.20
CA GLY A 206 5.33 -14.00 -6.38
C GLY A 206 4.74 -13.36 -7.64
N ARG A 207 3.40 -13.22 -7.71
CA ARG A 207 2.70 -12.65 -8.87
C ARG A 207 2.46 -11.16 -8.77
N LYS A 208 2.40 -10.61 -7.55
CA LYS A 208 2.41 -9.17 -7.33
C LYS A 208 3.78 -8.61 -7.70
N LYS A 209 4.04 -8.58 -9.02
CA LYS A 209 5.20 -7.93 -9.59
C LYS A 209 5.10 -6.44 -9.25
N PRO A 210 6.18 -5.81 -8.80
CA PRO A 210 6.16 -4.44 -8.32
C PRO A 210 5.68 -3.48 -9.41
N GLY A 211 4.44 -3.01 -9.25
CA GLY A 211 3.94 -1.78 -9.86
C GLY A 211 4.62 -0.57 -9.22
N GLN A 212 4.88 0.45 -10.01
CA GLN A 212 6.13 1.20 -10.02
C GLN A 212 6.45 2.15 -8.85
N GLU A 213 5.66 2.31 -7.80
CA GLU A 213 5.82 3.53 -6.96
C GLU A 213 5.99 3.32 -5.45
N VAL A 214 5.53 2.21 -4.86
CA VAL A 214 5.48 2.10 -3.37
C VAL A 214 5.94 0.73 -2.83
N TRP A 215 6.21 -0.24 -3.71
CA TRP A 215 6.17 -1.66 -3.33
C TRP A 215 7.46 -2.25 -2.75
N HIS A 216 8.63 -1.63 -2.94
CA HIS A 216 9.91 -2.30 -2.63
C HIS A 216 10.15 -2.55 -1.13
N PHE A 217 9.51 -1.77 -0.23
CA PHE A 217 9.78 -1.87 1.20
C PHE A 217 8.73 -2.71 1.95
N HIS A 218 7.53 -2.86 1.40
CA HIS A 218 6.45 -3.61 2.05
C HIS A 218 6.51 -5.12 1.79
N TYR A 219 7.10 -5.53 0.66
CA TYR A 219 7.25 -6.93 0.25
C TYR A 219 8.72 -7.29 0.17
N TRP A 220 9.23 -7.90 1.24
CA TRP A 220 10.60 -8.41 1.28
C TRP A 220 10.63 -9.87 0.81
N GLN A 221 10.84 -10.85 1.71
CA GLN A 221 10.89 -12.27 1.32
C GLN A 221 9.51 -12.93 1.25
N GLY A 222 8.51 -12.42 1.98
CA GLY A 222 7.19 -13.03 2.02
C GLY A 222 7.19 -14.47 2.55
N GLN A 223 8.19 -14.84 3.36
CA GLN A 223 8.38 -16.19 3.89
C GLN A 223 8.37 -16.17 5.42
N PRO A 224 7.72 -17.16 6.08
CA PRO A 224 7.86 -17.40 7.50
C PRO A 224 9.15 -18.18 7.80
N GLY A 225 9.64 -18.07 9.04
CA GLY A 225 10.78 -18.83 9.56
C GLY A 225 12.15 -18.35 9.06
N LEU A 226 12.21 -17.25 8.30
CA LEU A 226 13.45 -16.72 7.75
C LEU A 226 14.46 -16.39 8.86
N TRP A 227 13.96 -15.91 10.00
CA TRP A 227 14.76 -15.58 11.18
C TRP A 227 15.70 -16.72 11.62
N ARG A 228 15.31 -17.99 11.44
CA ARG A 228 16.13 -19.16 11.84
C ARG A 228 17.44 -19.27 11.08
N SER A 229 17.54 -18.64 9.92
CA SER A 229 18.76 -18.59 9.11
C SER A 229 19.59 -17.33 9.34
N LEU A 230 19.07 -16.37 10.13
CA LEU A 230 19.62 -15.01 10.29
C LEU A 230 20.05 -14.69 11.72
N ILE A 231 19.52 -15.40 12.72
CA ILE A 231 19.79 -15.14 14.13
C ILE A 231 20.26 -16.45 14.77
N PRO A 232 21.51 -16.54 15.26
CA PRO A 232 21.97 -17.72 15.99
C PRO A 232 21.22 -17.91 17.31
N ALA A 233 21.31 -19.12 17.85
CA ALA A 233 20.51 -19.54 18.99
C ALA A 233 20.69 -18.66 20.25
N ALA A 234 21.91 -18.23 20.54
CA ALA A 234 22.20 -17.40 21.71
C ALA A 234 21.48 -16.03 21.63
N GLU A 235 21.60 -15.35 20.49
CA GLU A 235 20.96 -14.06 20.23
C GLU A 235 19.42 -14.20 20.19
N ALA A 236 18.89 -15.22 19.51
CA ALA A 236 17.44 -15.44 19.41
C ALA A 236 16.79 -15.66 20.80
N ARG A 237 17.42 -16.48 21.64
CA ARG A 237 16.96 -16.70 23.02
C ARG A 237 17.09 -15.44 23.87
N ALA A 238 18.19 -14.69 23.74
CA ALA A 238 18.36 -13.44 24.47
C ALA A 238 17.28 -12.41 24.13
N ILE A 239 16.91 -12.29 22.85
CA ILE A 239 15.80 -11.43 22.41
C ILE A 239 14.48 -11.92 23.02
N ALA A 240 14.14 -13.20 22.86
CA ALA A 240 12.90 -13.77 23.37
C ALA A 240 12.78 -13.65 24.91
N GLN A 241 13.88 -13.82 25.65
CA GLN A 241 13.92 -13.64 27.10
C GLN A 241 13.73 -12.18 27.52
N SER A 242 14.19 -11.23 26.73
CA SER A 242 14.05 -9.80 27.04
C SER A 242 12.62 -9.28 26.81
N ILE A 243 11.88 -9.87 25.88
CA ILE A 243 10.50 -9.52 25.57
C ILE A 243 9.68 -10.81 25.35
N PRO A 244 9.35 -11.56 26.42
CA PRO A 244 8.69 -12.87 26.29
C PRO A 244 7.23 -12.77 25.87
N GLU A 245 6.56 -11.68 26.24
CA GLU A 245 5.12 -11.51 26.12
C GLU A 245 4.55 -11.71 24.70
N PRO A 246 5.13 -11.16 23.61
CA PRO A 246 4.66 -11.45 22.25
C PRO A 246 4.78 -12.92 21.86
N PHE A 247 5.79 -13.63 22.35
CA PHE A 247 5.97 -15.06 22.06
C PHE A 247 4.92 -15.89 22.79
N GLU A 248 4.77 -15.65 24.10
CA GLU A 248 3.82 -16.37 24.96
C GLU A 248 2.37 -16.12 24.54
N THR A 249 1.99 -14.84 24.36
CA THR A 249 0.62 -14.44 24.03
C THR A 249 0.18 -14.97 22.67
N LEU A 250 1.06 -14.89 21.66
CA LEU A 250 0.75 -15.36 20.32
C LEU A 250 1.02 -16.87 20.14
N GLY A 251 1.58 -17.55 21.15
CA GLY A 251 1.89 -18.97 21.11
C GLY A 251 3.00 -19.34 20.10
N TYR A 252 4.00 -18.47 19.93
CA TYR A 252 5.17 -18.77 19.10
C TYR A 252 6.33 -19.29 19.94
N PRO A 253 6.87 -20.49 19.64
CA PRO A 253 8.09 -20.96 20.29
C PRO A 253 9.31 -20.17 19.79
N CYS A 254 10.30 -19.94 20.66
CA CYS A 254 11.64 -19.53 20.23
C CYS A 254 12.50 -20.78 20.05
N ASP A 255 12.49 -21.34 18.84
CA ASP A 255 13.18 -22.60 18.48
C ASP A 255 14.26 -22.37 17.39
N PRO A 256 15.36 -21.68 17.74
CA PRO A 256 16.41 -21.35 16.79
C PRO A 256 17.08 -22.61 16.23
N ASP A 257 17.75 -22.46 15.09
CA ASP A 257 18.68 -23.47 14.61
C ASP A 257 19.94 -23.48 15.49
N GLU A 258 20.08 -24.54 16.31
CA GLU A 258 21.23 -24.73 17.22
C GLU A 258 22.56 -24.91 16.47
N GLN A 259 22.52 -25.21 15.17
CA GLN A 259 23.70 -25.40 14.34
C GLN A 259 24.04 -24.15 13.51
N LEU A 260 23.26 -23.07 13.62
CA LEU A 260 23.54 -21.85 12.87
C LEU A 260 24.76 -21.13 13.46
N GLU A 261 25.89 -21.28 12.79
CA GLU A 261 27.10 -20.56 13.15
C GLU A 261 26.95 -19.04 12.96
N PRO A 262 27.47 -18.23 13.91
CA PRO A 262 27.64 -16.78 13.81
C PRO A 262 27.95 -16.24 12.42
N ILE A 263 29.02 -16.74 11.80
CA ILE A 263 29.51 -16.28 10.50
C ILE A 263 28.57 -16.67 9.34
N ALA A 264 27.86 -17.80 9.49
CA ALA A 264 26.88 -18.24 8.50
C ALA A 264 25.64 -17.36 8.53
N ALA A 265 25.17 -16.96 9.72
CA ALA A 265 24.08 -16.01 9.89
C ALA A 265 24.37 -14.66 9.21
N ASP A 266 25.55 -14.09 9.45
CA ASP A 266 25.96 -12.81 8.83
C ASP A 266 26.08 -12.92 7.31
N ARG A 267 26.60 -14.06 6.81
CA ARG A 267 26.64 -14.34 5.36
C ARG A 267 25.23 -14.45 4.76
N ASN A 268 24.31 -15.11 5.45
CA ASN A 268 22.93 -15.24 5.01
C ASN A 268 22.25 -13.86 4.92
N TRP A 269 22.43 -13.01 5.93
CA TRP A 269 21.95 -11.63 5.91
C TRP A 269 22.54 -10.83 4.75
N ASN A 270 23.86 -10.85 4.58
CA ASN A 270 24.53 -10.12 3.49
C ASN A 270 24.06 -10.59 2.12
N ARG A 271 23.93 -11.91 1.90
CA ARG A 271 23.39 -12.46 0.65
C ARG A 271 21.98 -11.93 0.38
N LEU A 272 21.13 -11.92 1.40
CA LEU A 272 19.75 -11.46 1.30
C LEU A 272 19.64 -9.97 0.96
N GLN A 273 20.49 -9.14 1.57
CA GLN A 273 20.58 -7.71 1.27
C GLN A 273 21.10 -7.46 -0.15
N LEU A 274 22.12 -8.22 -0.59
CA LEU A 274 22.65 -8.14 -1.94
C LEU A 274 21.61 -8.54 -2.99
N ASP A 275 20.87 -9.62 -2.75
CA ASP A 275 19.83 -10.08 -3.67
C ASP A 275 18.67 -9.09 -3.74
N SER A 276 18.26 -8.51 -2.60
CA SER A 276 17.25 -7.45 -2.55
C SER A 276 17.71 -6.19 -3.32
N THR A 277 18.98 -5.79 -3.15
CA THR A 277 19.58 -4.66 -3.88
C THR A 277 19.66 -4.92 -5.39
N ARG A 278 20.06 -6.13 -5.80
CA ARG A 278 20.11 -6.52 -7.22
C ARG A 278 18.73 -6.45 -7.87
N GLU A 279 17.71 -6.95 -7.18
CA GLU A 279 16.34 -6.91 -7.67
C GLU A 279 15.82 -5.48 -7.76
N HIS A 280 16.08 -4.64 -6.76
CA HIS A 280 15.75 -3.22 -6.81
C HIS A 280 16.42 -2.52 -8.01
N LEU A 281 17.72 -2.71 -8.21
CA LEU A 281 18.44 -2.14 -9.36
C LEU A 281 17.90 -2.66 -10.70
N ARG A 282 17.49 -3.93 -10.78
CA ARG A 282 16.86 -4.50 -11.97
C ARG A 282 15.53 -3.79 -12.29
N LEU A 283 14.73 -3.53 -11.26
CA LEU A 283 13.44 -2.86 -11.39
C LEU A 283 13.61 -1.39 -11.76
N GLU A 284 14.50 -0.65 -11.09
CA GLU A 284 14.79 0.74 -11.45
C GLU A 284 15.30 0.88 -12.89
N ARG A 285 16.18 -0.04 -13.34
CA ARG A 285 16.59 -0.09 -14.76
C ARG A 285 15.41 -0.34 -15.70
N SER A 286 14.44 -1.16 -15.30
CA SER A 286 13.24 -1.40 -16.10
C SER A 286 12.34 -0.16 -16.15
N LYS A 287 12.16 0.55 -15.02
CA LYS A 287 11.40 1.80 -14.95
C LYS A 287 12.05 2.86 -15.84
N HIS A 288 13.36 3.06 -15.69
CA HIS A 288 14.11 4.02 -16.49
C HIS A 288 13.99 3.77 -17.99
N ARG A 289 14.10 2.50 -18.44
CA ARG A 289 13.88 2.14 -19.85
C ARG A 289 12.46 2.44 -20.33
N LYS A 290 11.44 2.17 -19.51
CA LYS A 290 10.06 2.48 -19.82
C LYS A 290 9.86 4.00 -19.93
N THR A 291 10.35 4.78 -18.96
CA THR A 291 10.28 6.24 -18.99
C THR A 291 10.97 6.82 -20.22
N ILE A 292 12.15 6.33 -20.59
CA ILE A 292 12.82 6.75 -21.83
C ILE A 292 11.94 6.45 -23.06
N LYS A 293 11.37 5.25 -23.13
CA LYS A 293 10.47 4.87 -24.22
C LYS A 293 9.25 5.79 -24.29
N ASP A 294 8.58 6.02 -23.17
CA ASP A 294 7.38 6.86 -23.09
C ASP A 294 7.71 8.32 -23.48
N LEU A 295 8.88 8.84 -23.07
CA LEU A 295 9.36 10.17 -23.47
C LEU A 295 9.66 10.26 -24.96
N LEU A 296 10.25 9.23 -25.57
CA LEU A 296 10.50 9.18 -27.01
C LEU A 296 9.19 9.14 -27.80
N GLU A 297 8.22 8.32 -27.36
CA GLU A 297 6.88 8.27 -27.97
C GLU A 297 6.16 9.62 -27.85
N ALA A 298 6.24 10.27 -26.69
CA ALA A 298 5.70 11.62 -26.48
C ALA A 298 6.37 12.65 -27.41
N SER A 299 7.70 12.61 -27.54
CA SER A 299 8.46 13.49 -28.44
C SER A 299 8.04 13.32 -29.89
N GLN A 300 7.94 12.08 -30.38
CA GLN A 300 7.48 11.77 -31.74
C GLN A 300 6.05 12.24 -31.99
N ASN A 301 5.16 12.09 -31.01
CA ASN A 301 3.80 12.60 -31.10
C ASN A 301 3.76 14.12 -31.19
N LEU A 302 4.60 14.83 -30.42
CA LEU A 302 4.71 16.29 -30.48
C LEU A 302 5.24 16.76 -31.83
N GLU A 303 6.28 16.11 -32.38
CA GLU A 303 6.79 16.39 -33.72
C GLU A 303 5.71 16.20 -34.79
N ARG A 304 4.92 15.11 -34.72
CA ARG A 304 3.80 14.89 -35.64
C ARG A 304 2.76 16.01 -35.54
N ILE A 305 2.36 16.39 -34.34
CA ILE A 305 1.39 17.48 -34.11
C ILE A 305 1.94 18.80 -34.64
N GLN A 306 3.24 19.07 -34.46
CA GLN A 306 3.87 20.29 -34.99
C GLN A 306 3.82 20.31 -36.52
N VAL A 307 4.18 19.22 -37.19
CA VAL A 307 4.10 19.11 -38.66
C VAL A 307 2.66 19.28 -39.15
N GLU A 308 1.68 18.69 -38.48
CA GLU A 308 0.26 18.86 -38.81
C GLU A 308 -0.23 20.31 -38.64
N LEU A 309 0.21 21.00 -37.59
CA LEU A 309 -0.09 22.42 -37.35
C LEU A 309 0.56 23.32 -38.40
N GLU A 310 1.82 23.07 -38.75
CA GLU A 310 2.54 23.80 -39.80
C GLU A 310 1.85 23.62 -41.16
N ALA A 311 1.45 22.40 -41.53
CA ALA A 311 0.71 22.13 -42.76
C ALA A 311 -0.64 22.89 -42.79
N LYS A 312 -1.41 22.86 -41.69
CA LYS A 312 -2.67 23.62 -41.57
C LYS A 312 -2.46 25.13 -41.65
N SER A 313 -1.34 25.63 -41.14
CA SER A 313 -1.02 27.06 -41.19
C SER A 313 -0.74 27.55 -42.62
N GLN A 314 -0.19 26.70 -43.48
CA GLN A 314 0.06 27.00 -44.89
C GLN A 314 -1.21 26.96 -45.74
N GLU A 315 -2.22 26.18 -45.34
CA GLU A 315 -3.54 26.16 -45.98
C GLU A 315 -4.40 27.39 -45.64
N VAL A 316 -4.01 28.20 -44.64
CA VAL A 316 -4.70 29.45 -44.34
C VAL A 316 -4.51 30.41 -45.52
N VAL A 317 -5.54 30.47 -46.36
CA VAL A 317 -5.64 31.32 -47.54
C VAL A 317 -5.20 32.75 -47.21
N PRO A 318 -4.36 33.40 -48.03
CA PRO A 318 -3.96 34.79 -47.81
C PRO A 318 -5.20 35.67 -47.63
N VAL A 319 -5.19 36.46 -46.56
CA VAL A 319 -6.21 37.44 -46.14
C VAL A 319 -6.38 38.58 -47.18
N GLU A 320 -5.89 38.42 -48.40
CA GLU A 320 -6.03 39.38 -49.49
C GLU A 320 -7.43 39.37 -50.12
N THR A 321 -8.29 38.41 -49.76
CA THR A 321 -9.70 38.39 -50.17
C THR A 321 -10.68 38.29 -49.00
N VAL A 322 -10.37 38.85 -47.83
CA VAL A 322 -11.44 39.21 -46.91
C VAL A 322 -12.17 40.38 -47.55
N PRO A 323 -13.42 40.21 -48.06
CA PRO A 323 -14.13 41.31 -48.68
C PRO A 323 -14.18 42.46 -47.67
N LEU A 324 -13.89 43.68 -48.10
CA LEU A 324 -13.88 44.90 -47.26
C LEU A 324 -15.08 45.00 -46.30
N VAL A 325 -16.20 44.35 -46.65
CA VAL A 325 -17.41 44.22 -45.86
C VAL A 325 -17.21 43.38 -44.58
N LEU A 326 -16.49 42.26 -44.63
CA LEU A 326 -16.25 41.38 -43.48
C LEU A 326 -15.24 42.02 -42.50
N ALA A 327 -14.20 42.67 -43.00
CA ALA A 327 -13.25 43.42 -42.18
C ALA A 327 -13.95 44.57 -41.42
N ARG A 328 -14.90 45.27 -42.07
CA ARG A 328 -15.74 46.29 -41.42
C ARG A 328 -16.68 45.69 -40.37
N ARG A 329 -17.20 44.48 -40.55
CA ARG A 329 -18.04 43.79 -39.55
C ARG A 329 -17.23 43.36 -38.33
N LEU A 330 -16.06 42.77 -38.54
CA LEU A 330 -15.16 42.37 -37.45
C LEU A 330 -14.67 43.57 -36.65
N LYS A 331 -14.33 44.70 -37.30
CA LYS A 331 -13.97 45.95 -36.62
C LYS A 331 -15.10 46.47 -35.71
N ARG A 332 -16.37 46.40 -36.16
CA ARG A 332 -17.52 46.81 -35.33
C ARG A 332 -17.77 45.88 -34.15
N VAL A 333 -17.56 44.57 -34.32
CA VAL A 333 -17.69 43.61 -33.22
C VAL A 333 -16.58 43.83 -32.19
N ALA A 334 -15.34 43.99 -32.63
CA ALA A 334 -14.21 44.31 -31.74
C ALA A 334 -14.41 45.63 -30.99
N GLN A 335 -14.92 46.68 -31.65
CA GLN A 335 -15.26 47.95 -30.98
C GLN A 335 -16.37 47.79 -29.92
N ARG A 336 -17.36 46.92 -30.15
CA ARG A 336 -18.41 46.62 -29.15
C ARG A 336 -17.91 45.79 -27.97
N VAL A 337 -17.05 44.81 -28.22
CA VAL A 337 -16.56 43.90 -27.17
C VAL A 337 -15.48 44.57 -26.33
N CYS A 338 -14.59 45.35 -26.93
CA CYS A 338 -13.49 46.01 -26.22
C CYS A 338 -13.87 47.39 -25.64
N GLY A 339 -15.11 47.86 -25.81
CA GLY A 339 -15.58 49.14 -25.27
C GLY A 339 -14.86 50.37 -25.84
N ILE A 340 -14.18 50.25 -26.98
CA ILE A 340 -13.45 51.37 -27.59
C ILE A 340 -14.47 52.24 -28.35
N SER A 341 -15.02 53.24 -27.66
CA SER A 341 -15.74 54.34 -28.29
C SER A 341 -14.77 55.14 -29.16
N SER A 342 -15.08 55.27 -30.46
CA SER A 342 -14.39 56.22 -31.32
C SER A 342 -14.82 57.64 -30.93
N GLU A 343 -14.17 58.20 -29.92
CA GLU A 343 -14.22 59.64 -29.66
C GLU A 343 -13.39 60.35 -30.72
N SER A 344 -14.06 60.74 -31.80
CA SER A 344 -13.58 61.78 -32.70
C SER A 344 -13.82 63.14 -32.03
N GLY A 345 -12.78 63.66 -31.39
CA GLY A 345 -12.58 65.10 -31.26
C GLY A 345 -12.20 65.71 -32.61
N ALA A 346 -12.59 66.98 -32.76
CA ALA A 346 -12.49 67.89 -33.91
C ALA A 346 -11.29 67.75 -34.86
#